data_AF-A0A971IQE7-F1
#
_entry.id   AF-A0A971IQE7-F1
#
_cell.length_a   1.000
_cell.length_b   1.000
_cell.length_c   1.000
_cell.angle_alpha   90.00
_cell.angle_beta   90.00
_cell.angle_gamma   90.00
#
_symmetry.space_group_name_H-M   'P 1'
#
loop_
_entity.id
_entity.type
_entity.pdbx_description
1 polymer ?
#
loop_
_entity_poly.entity_id
_entity_poly.type
_entity_poly.pdbx_seq_one_letter_code
_entity_poly.pdbx_strand_id
1 'polypeptide(L)'
;MIIFTYDKTFDGLLSCVFFAYEQKKFPDFILSESDQKPLFVDEQYRIITEKEKSLRVWKALEKKLSKIARNMMLSVWLSELPETEMLLFRYIRKNIDHPEGVEMNFGDDDVLRIKEIAQKVAKEAEQLRQFVRFQETADGIYFAPVSPRYDVLSLIVSHFQSRYAGQPWIIYDTNRNTGLYYDTRSVVEVSFSQKDLSDLRLGVLDEEKLSSDETFFQQMWKEYFKSTTIKERINLKLQRQHMPRRYWRYLTEMQ
;
A
#
# COMPACT_ATOMS: atom_id res chain seq x y z
N MET A 1 18.61 -26.39 -1.33
CA MET A 1 17.86 -25.16 -1.06
C MET A 1 18.82 -23.99 -1.05
N ILE A 2 18.72 -23.15 -2.09
CA ILE A 2 19.46 -21.89 -2.20
C ILE A 2 18.57 -20.79 -1.63
N ILE A 3 19.09 -20.05 -0.65
CA ILE A 3 18.36 -18.96 0.02
C ILE A 3 19.09 -17.65 -0.21
N PHE A 4 18.32 -16.66 -0.63
CA PHE A 4 18.76 -15.28 -0.75
C PHE A 4 18.21 -14.47 0.43
N THR A 5 19.10 -13.77 1.12
CA THR A 5 18.73 -12.85 2.21
C THR A 5 19.09 -11.42 1.85
N TYR A 6 18.18 -10.48 2.09
CA TYR A 6 18.33 -9.07 1.74
C TYR A 6 17.56 -8.14 2.70
N ASP A 7 17.60 -6.84 2.42
CA ASP A 7 17.11 -5.75 3.29
C ASP A 7 15.60 -5.42 3.18
N LYS A 8 14.81 -6.20 2.46
CA LYS A 8 13.37 -5.95 2.20
C LYS A 8 13.06 -4.64 1.45
N THR A 9 14.01 -4.10 0.69
CA THR A 9 13.75 -2.97 -0.22
C THR A 9 13.45 -3.44 -1.66
N PHE A 10 12.66 -2.68 -2.42
CA PHE A 10 12.40 -3.04 -3.82
C PHE A 10 13.70 -3.12 -4.65
N ASP A 11 14.63 -2.19 -4.42
CA ASP A 11 15.96 -2.20 -5.05
C ASP A 11 16.80 -3.42 -4.65
N GLY A 12 16.67 -3.88 -3.41
CA GLY A 12 17.31 -5.10 -2.94
C GLY A 12 16.76 -6.34 -3.65
N LEU A 13 15.45 -6.41 -3.88
CA LEU A 13 14.83 -7.50 -4.66
C LEU A 13 15.35 -7.51 -6.11
N LEU A 14 15.51 -6.35 -6.75
CA LEU A 14 16.09 -6.27 -8.09
C LEU A 14 17.58 -6.63 -8.10
N SER A 15 18.30 -6.30 -7.03
CA SER A 15 19.69 -6.72 -6.83
C SER A 15 19.80 -8.26 -6.69
N CYS A 16 18.82 -8.90 -6.05
CA CYS A 16 18.70 -10.37 -5.99
C CYS A 16 18.50 -10.99 -7.38
N VAL A 17 17.67 -10.37 -8.22
CA VAL A 17 17.50 -10.79 -9.63
C VAL A 17 18.83 -10.67 -10.37
N PHE A 18 19.53 -9.54 -10.26
CA PHE A 18 20.82 -9.35 -10.91
C PHE A 18 21.83 -10.43 -10.50
N PHE A 19 21.98 -10.65 -9.19
CA PHE A 19 22.88 -11.65 -8.63
C PHE A 19 22.57 -13.06 -9.14
N ALA A 20 21.29 -13.41 -9.26
CA ALA A 20 20.88 -14.72 -9.78
C ALA A 20 21.37 -14.97 -11.21
N TYR A 21 21.26 -13.97 -12.08
CA TYR A 21 21.74 -14.06 -13.46
C TYR A 21 23.26 -14.00 -13.58
N GLU A 22 23.93 -13.19 -12.75
CA GLU A 22 25.40 -13.07 -12.74
C GLU A 22 26.07 -14.39 -12.31
N GLN A 23 25.59 -14.99 -11.22
CA GLN A 23 26.15 -16.22 -10.67
C GLN A 23 25.52 -17.49 -11.26
N LYS A 24 24.48 -17.35 -12.09
CA LYS A 24 23.64 -18.46 -12.60
C LYS A 24 23.07 -19.35 -11.47
N LYS A 25 22.76 -18.74 -10.33
CA LYS A 25 22.17 -19.40 -9.16
C LYS A 25 20.79 -18.83 -8.88
N PHE A 26 19.78 -19.67 -8.85
CA PHE A 26 18.40 -19.23 -8.63
C PHE A 26 17.93 -19.64 -7.24
N PRO A 27 17.33 -18.72 -6.46
CA PRO A 27 16.87 -19.02 -5.11
C PRO A 27 15.59 -19.85 -5.13
N ASP A 28 15.47 -20.73 -4.13
CA ASP A 28 14.21 -21.38 -3.77
C ASP A 28 13.37 -20.45 -2.88
N PHE A 29 14.04 -19.67 -2.02
CA PHE A 29 13.42 -18.70 -1.13
C PHE A 29 14.20 -17.39 -1.10
N ILE A 30 13.46 -16.27 -1.07
CA ILE A 30 13.98 -14.93 -0.80
C ILE A 30 13.38 -14.50 0.53
N LEU A 31 14.23 -14.25 1.52
CA LEU A 31 13.84 -13.95 2.90
C LEU A 31 14.50 -12.64 3.35
N SER A 32 13.92 -11.97 4.35
CA SER A 32 14.67 -10.91 5.05
C SER A 32 15.73 -11.50 5.96
N GLU A 33 16.66 -10.64 6.40
CA GLU A 33 17.64 -11.00 7.43
C GLU A 33 16.99 -11.39 8.77
N SER A 34 15.78 -10.89 9.04
CA SER A 34 15.01 -11.13 10.26
C SER A 34 14.06 -12.32 10.20
N ASP A 35 13.78 -12.86 9.01
CA ASP A 35 12.84 -13.97 8.84
C ASP A 35 13.44 -15.29 9.37
N GLN A 36 12.58 -16.16 9.89
CA GLN A 36 13.01 -17.46 10.38
C GLN A 36 13.49 -18.33 9.21
N LYS A 37 14.74 -18.78 9.30
CA LYS A 37 15.36 -19.60 8.26
C LYS A 37 14.86 -21.05 8.33
N PRO A 38 14.68 -21.72 7.18
CA PRO A 38 14.46 -23.17 7.12
C PRO A 38 15.60 -23.95 7.79
N LEU A 39 15.30 -25.15 8.29
CA LEU A 39 16.26 -26.03 8.96
C LEU A 39 17.33 -26.61 8.02
N PHE A 40 17.00 -26.79 6.74
CA PHE A 40 17.90 -27.37 5.73
C PHE A 40 18.20 -26.34 4.65
N VAL A 41 19.38 -25.73 4.72
CA VAL A 41 19.87 -24.73 3.76
C VAL A 41 21.19 -25.23 3.20
N ASP A 42 21.27 -25.40 1.87
CA ASP A 42 22.49 -25.88 1.22
C ASP A 42 23.43 -24.71 0.93
N GLU A 43 22.88 -23.59 0.43
CA GLU A 43 23.63 -22.39 0.11
C GLU A 43 22.85 -21.16 0.56
N GLN A 44 23.51 -20.25 1.27
CA GLN A 44 22.95 -18.96 1.66
C GLN A 44 23.77 -17.82 1.07
N TYR A 45 23.08 -16.89 0.40
CA TYR A 45 23.66 -15.67 -0.14
C TYR A 45 23.05 -14.45 0.52
N ARG A 46 23.90 -13.63 1.14
CA ARG A 46 23.52 -12.29 1.60
C ARG A 46 23.75 -11.30 0.47
N ILE A 47 22.68 -10.73 -0.05
CA ILE A 47 22.72 -9.81 -1.18
C ILE A 47 22.62 -8.39 -0.66
N ILE A 48 23.65 -7.60 -0.97
CA ILE A 48 23.71 -6.19 -0.61
C ILE A 48 23.00 -5.41 -1.71
N THR A 49 22.13 -4.48 -1.30
CA THR A 49 21.40 -3.61 -2.22
C THR A 49 22.35 -2.66 -2.92
N GLU A 50 22.47 -2.81 -4.24
CA GLU A 50 23.31 -1.96 -5.08
C GLU A 50 22.43 -1.24 -6.11
N LYS A 51 22.32 0.09 -5.96
CA LYS A 51 21.47 0.92 -6.83
C LYS A 51 21.82 0.78 -8.32
N GLU A 52 23.10 0.66 -8.66
CA GLU A 52 23.51 0.49 -10.06
C GLU A 52 23.01 -0.82 -10.67
N LYS A 53 23.08 -1.93 -9.90
CA LYS A 53 22.59 -3.24 -10.33
C LYS A 53 21.06 -3.25 -10.43
N SER A 54 20.37 -2.72 -9.41
CA SER A 54 18.92 -2.51 -9.43
C SER A 54 18.48 -1.74 -10.68
N LEU A 55 19.10 -0.58 -10.96
CA LEU A 55 18.77 0.25 -12.12
C LEU A 55 19.00 -0.46 -13.46
N ARG A 56 20.00 -1.33 -13.57
CA ARG A 56 20.22 -2.14 -14.78
C ARG A 56 19.08 -3.12 -15.00
N VAL A 57 18.65 -3.82 -13.95
CA VAL A 57 17.49 -4.74 -14.01
C VAL A 57 16.22 -3.97 -14.34
N TRP A 58 16.01 -2.82 -13.69
CA TRP A 58 14.86 -1.96 -13.96
C TRP A 58 14.83 -1.52 -15.43
N LYS A 59 15.93 -1.00 -15.98
CA LYS A 59 16.04 -0.62 -17.40
C LYS A 59 15.77 -1.78 -18.36
N ALA A 60 16.18 -3.00 -18.00
CA ALA A 60 15.86 -4.18 -18.80
C ALA A 60 14.36 -4.47 -18.78
N LEU A 61 13.72 -4.36 -17.60
CA LEU A 61 12.28 -4.50 -17.45
C LEU A 61 11.50 -3.41 -18.18
N GLU A 62 11.97 -2.16 -18.21
CA GLU A 62 11.31 -1.09 -18.96
C GLU A 62 11.27 -1.33 -20.47
N LYS A 63 12.27 -2.04 -21.02
CA LYS A 63 12.31 -2.43 -22.44
C LYS A 63 11.44 -3.64 -22.76
N LYS A 64 11.26 -4.53 -21.78
CA LYS A 64 10.56 -5.82 -21.94
C LYS A 64 9.07 -5.76 -21.57
N LEU A 65 8.72 -4.93 -20.59
CA LEU A 65 7.38 -4.86 -20.00
C LEU A 65 6.66 -3.56 -20.38
N SER A 66 5.36 -3.68 -20.65
CA SER A 66 4.49 -2.53 -20.78
C SER A 66 4.43 -1.68 -19.51
N LYS A 67 4.00 -0.42 -19.62
CA LYS A 67 3.78 0.45 -18.44
C LYS A 67 2.76 -0.16 -17.47
N ILE A 68 1.74 -0.85 -18.00
CA ILE A 68 0.69 -1.49 -17.20
C ILE A 68 1.29 -2.64 -16.38
N ALA A 69 2.08 -3.52 -17.01
CA ALA A 69 2.73 -4.63 -16.33
C ALA A 69 3.70 -4.15 -15.23
N ARG A 70 4.47 -3.08 -15.48
CA ARG A 70 5.33 -2.46 -14.46
C ARG A 70 4.53 -1.91 -13.28
N ASN A 71 3.42 -1.21 -13.54
CA ASN A 71 2.56 -0.70 -12.48
C ASN A 71 1.91 -1.84 -11.68
N MET A 72 1.51 -2.93 -12.33
CA MET A 72 1.01 -4.12 -11.63
C MET A 72 2.07 -4.72 -10.73
N MET A 73 3.30 -4.87 -11.22
CA MET A 73 4.42 -5.38 -10.45
C MET A 73 4.69 -4.54 -9.20
N LEU A 74 4.73 -3.21 -9.34
CA LEU A 74 4.86 -2.29 -8.21
C LEU A 74 3.66 -2.37 -7.26
N SER A 75 2.44 -2.53 -7.78
CA SER A 75 1.25 -2.71 -6.94
C SER A 75 1.32 -4.02 -6.14
N VAL A 76 1.87 -5.08 -6.71
CA VAL A 76 2.09 -6.35 -5.98
C VAL A 76 3.14 -6.19 -4.89
N TRP A 77 4.21 -5.44 -5.15
CA TRP A 77 5.19 -5.10 -4.12
C TRP A 77 4.54 -4.42 -2.90
N LEU A 78 3.65 -3.45 -3.15
CA LEU A 78 2.87 -2.75 -2.11
C LEU A 78 1.86 -3.64 -1.35
N SER A 79 1.69 -4.91 -1.75
CA SER A 79 0.78 -5.82 -1.06
C SER A 79 1.33 -6.40 0.24
N GLU A 80 2.66 -6.39 0.42
CA GLU A 80 3.37 -6.94 1.60
C GLU A 80 2.96 -8.38 1.98
N LEU A 81 2.49 -9.16 1.01
CA LEU A 81 2.15 -10.56 1.25
C LEU A 81 3.45 -11.39 1.37
N PRO A 82 3.50 -12.44 2.19
CA PRO A 82 4.72 -13.26 2.37
C PRO A 82 5.23 -13.96 1.09
N GLU A 83 4.39 -14.09 0.07
CA GLU A 83 4.73 -14.71 -1.21
C GLU A 83 5.23 -13.71 -2.26
N THR A 84 5.21 -12.41 -1.95
CA THR A 84 5.42 -11.30 -2.90
C THR A 84 6.79 -11.35 -3.54
N GLU A 85 7.84 -11.50 -2.74
CA GLU A 85 9.24 -11.46 -3.16
C GLU A 85 9.53 -12.55 -4.20
N MET A 86 9.11 -13.77 -3.88
CA MET A 86 9.38 -14.93 -4.73
C MET A 86 8.46 -14.96 -5.95
N LEU A 87 7.20 -14.52 -5.82
CA LEU A 87 6.29 -14.35 -6.95
C LEU A 87 6.83 -13.32 -7.96
N LEU A 88 7.28 -12.16 -7.47
CA LEU A 88 7.87 -11.12 -8.30
C LEU A 88 9.16 -11.59 -8.96
N PHE A 89 10.03 -12.30 -8.24
CA PHE A 89 11.24 -12.86 -8.82
C PHE A 89 10.93 -13.84 -9.96
N ARG A 90 9.99 -14.78 -9.76
CA ARG A 90 9.58 -15.72 -10.82
C ARG A 90 9.01 -14.99 -12.03
N TYR A 91 8.15 -14.00 -11.80
CA TYR A 91 7.56 -13.20 -12.88
C TYR A 91 8.60 -12.41 -13.67
N ILE A 92 9.53 -11.74 -12.97
CA ILE A 92 10.64 -11.01 -13.59
C ILE A 92 11.48 -11.97 -14.43
N ARG A 93 11.86 -13.12 -13.88
CA ARG A 93 12.63 -14.14 -14.57
C ARG A 93 11.93 -14.62 -15.84
N LYS A 94 10.64 -14.99 -15.76
CA LYS A 94 9.88 -15.45 -16.93
C LYS A 94 9.83 -14.40 -18.04
N ASN A 95 9.71 -13.12 -17.69
CA ASN A 95 9.69 -12.04 -18.69
C ASN A 95 11.07 -11.71 -19.28
N ILE A 96 12.16 -11.93 -18.52
CA ILE A 96 13.53 -11.75 -19.02
C ILE A 96 13.92 -12.93 -19.93
N ASP A 97 13.64 -14.16 -19.50
CA ASP A 97 14.03 -15.39 -20.20
C ASP A 97 13.22 -15.59 -21.50
N HIS A 98 11.98 -15.08 -21.58
CA HIS A 98 11.15 -15.22 -22.78
C HIS A 98 11.35 -14.06 -23.78
N PRO A 99 11.56 -14.34 -25.09
CA PRO A 99 11.81 -13.29 -26.09
C PRO A 99 10.64 -12.30 -26.22
N GLU A 100 9.42 -12.82 -26.29
CA GLU A 100 8.16 -12.07 -26.52
C GLU A 100 7.52 -11.52 -25.24
N GLY A 101 8.06 -11.87 -24.06
CA GLY A 101 7.45 -11.56 -22.76
C GLY A 101 6.26 -12.47 -22.43
N VAL A 102 5.93 -12.61 -21.14
CA VAL A 102 4.81 -13.44 -20.67
C VAL A 102 3.71 -12.61 -20.00
N GLU A 103 3.76 -11.29 -20.14
CA GLU A 103 2.87 -10.35 -19.43
C GLU A 103 1.37 -10.62 -19.65
N MET A 104 0.99 -11.14 -20.82
CA MET A 104 -0.41 -11.46 -21.17
C MET A 104 -0.73 -12.95 -21.12
N ASN A 105 0.19 -13.79 -20.67
CA ASN A 105 -0.06 -15.23 -20.56
C ASN A 105 -0.85 -15.55 -19.28
N PHE A 106 -2.17 -15.35 -19.31
CA PHE A 106 -3.05 -15.64 -18.17
C PHE A 106 -3.24 -17.14 -17.90
N GLY A 107 -2.67 -18.02 -18.73
CA GLY A 107 -2.58 -19.45 -18.44
C GLY A 107 -1.44 -19.81 -17.48
N ASP A 108 -0.53 -18.86 -17.20
CA ASP A 108 0.53 -19.02 -16.22
C ASP A 108 0.06 -18.58 -14.82
N ASP A 109 0.21 -19.47 -13.84
CA ASP A 109 -0.25 -19.24 -12.47
C ASP A 109 0.40 -18.01 -11.81
N ASP A 110 1.68 -17.73 -12.09
CA ASP A 110 2.37 -16.56 -11.49
C ASP A 110 1.85 -15.25 -12.08
N VAL A 111 1.59 -15.22 -13.40
CA VAL A 111 1.03 -14.04 -14.09
C VAL A 111 -0.39 -13.76 -13.60
N LEU A 112 -1.22 -14.80 -13.50
CA LEU A 112 -2.58 -14.68 -12.97
C LEU A 112 -2.56 -14.19 -11.53
N ARG A 113 -1.69 -14.77 -10.69
CA ARG A 113 -1.58 -14.38 -9.28
C ARG A 113 -1.18 -12.92 -9.09
N ILE A 114 -0.22 -12.43 -9.89
CA ILE A 114 0.17 -11.01 -9.88
C ILE A 114 -1.02 -10.11 -10.23
N LYS A 115 -1.80 -10.47 -11.25
CA LYS A 115 -2.98 -9.70 -11.63
C LYS A 115 -4.02 -9.66 -10.51
N GLU A 116 -4.30 -10.79 -9.86
CA GLU A 116 -5.23 -10.83 -8.74
C GLU A 116 -4.80 -9.93 -7.58
N ILE A 117 -3.53 -9.99 -7.19
CA ILE A 117 -2.99 -9.18 -6.09
C ILE A 117 -3.03 -7.70 -6.48
N ALA A 118 -2.56 -7.35 -7.68
CA ALA A 118 -2.60 -5.97 -8.17
C ALA A 118 -4.02 -5.39 -8.17
N GLN A 119 -5.02 -6.18 -8.58
CA GLN A 119 -6.43 -5.77 -8.54
C GLN A 119 -6.94 -5.54 -7.11
N LYS A 120 -6.54 -6.38 -6.15
CA LYS A 120 -6.90 -6.21 -4.74
C LYS A 120 -6.29 -4.94 -4.16
N VAL A 121 -5.02 -4.65 -4.46
CA VAL A 121 -4.32 -3.44 -4.03
C VAL A 121 -4.96 -2.19 -4.65
N ALA A 122 -5.23 -2.20 -5.95
CA ALA A 122 -5.91 -1.10 -6.63
C ALA A 122 -7.33 -0.84 -6.06
N LYS A 123 -8.08 -1.90 -5.76
CA LYS A 123 -9.39 -1.79 -5.12
C LYS A 123 -9.31 -1.20 -3.72
N GLU A 124 -8.30 -1.57 -2.94
CA GLU A 124 -8.05 -1.00 -1.62
C GLU A 124 -7.73 0.50 -1.70
N ALA A 125 -6.89 0.91 -2.65
CA ALA A 125 -6.58 2.31 -2.91
C ALA A 125 -7.85 3.12 -3.26
N GLU A 126 -8.70 2.55 -4.11
CA GLU A 126 -9.97 3.18 -4.50
C GLU A 126 -10.95 3.28 -3.32
N GLN A 127 -11.01 2.26 -2.46
CA GLN A 127 -11.80 2.32 -1.23
C GLN A 127 -11.31 3.41 -0.27
N LEU A 128 -9.99 3.60 -0.15
CA LEU A 128 -9.46 4.71 0.65
C LEU A 128 -9.89 6.07 0.08
N ARG A 129 -9.80 6.28 -1.23
CA ARG A 129 -10.26 7.55 -1.85
C ARG A 129 -11.71 7.88 -1.50
N GLN A 130 -12.56 6.85 -1.36
CA GLN A 130 -13.98 7.00 -1.06
C GLN A 130 -14.29 7.18 0.44
N PHE A 131 -13.54 6.49 1.30
CA PHE A 131 -13.85 6.38 2.73
C PHE A 131 -12.96 7.22 3.65
N VAL A 132 -11.94 7.90 3.14
CA VAL A 132 -11.20 8.89 3.94
C VAL A 132 -12.17 9.97 4.45
N ARG A 133 -12.06 10.26 5.74
CA ARG A 133 -12.74 11.38 6.41
C ARG A 133 -11.67 12.17 7.13
N PHE A 134 -11.68 13.48 6.90
CA PHE A 134 -10.79 14.40 7.57
C PHE A 134 -11.47 14.95 8.82
N GLN A 135 -10.66 15.18 9.85
CA GLN A 135 -10.98 15.93 11.06
C GLN A 135 -10.03 17.12 11.10
N GLU A 136 -10.56 18.34 11.25
CA GLU A 136 -9.72 19.53 11.36
C GLU A 136 -9.08 19.61 12.75
N THR A 137 -7.75 19.73 12.79
CA THR A 137 -7.01 19.94 14.04
C THR A 137 -7.02 21.41 14.44
N ALA A 138 -6.71 21.71 15.71
CA ALA A 138 -6.58 23.08 16.20
C ALA A 138 -5.53 23.92 15.42
N ASP A 139 -4.54 23.25 14.82
CA ASP A 139 -3.51 23.88 13.97
C ASP A 139 -3.98 24.16 12.53
N GLY A 140 -5.24 23.85 12.19
CA GLY A 140 -5.80 24.02 10.84
C GLY A 140 -5.34 22.97 9.84
N ILE A 141 -4.87 21.80 10.31
CA ILE A 141 -4.45 20.67 9.46
C ILE A 141 -5.58 19.65 9.42
N TYR A 142 -5.90 19.18 8.22
CA TYR A 142 -6.92 18.15 8.02
C TYR A 142 -6.31 16.76 8.25
N PHE A 143 -6.65 16.11 9.35
CA PHE A 143 -6.10 14.81 9.73
C PHE A 143 -7.08 13.68 9.44
N ALA A 144 -6.59 12.60 8.81
CA ALA A 144 -7.39 11.42 8.47
C ALA A 144 -6.66 10.12 8.87
N PRO A 145 -7.08 9.45 9.96
CA PRO A 145 -6.59 8.13 10.29
C PRO A 145 -7.21 7.07 9.38
N VAL A 146 -6.37 6.17 8.85
CA VAL A 146 -6.76 5.04 8.01
C VAL A 146 -6.08 3.76 8.48
N SER A 147 -6.61 2.62 8.05
CA SER A 147 -6.04 1.29 8.33
C SER A 147 -6.26 0.38 7.13
N PRO A 148 -5.62 0.69 5.98
CA PRO A 148 -5.70 -0.15 4.80
C PRO A 148 -5.00 -1.49 5.02
N ARG A 149 -5.45 -2.50 4.28
CA ARG A 149 -4.83 -3.83 4.29
C ARG A 149 -3.45 -3.83 3.63
N TYR A 150 -3.29 -3.06 2.56
CA TYR A 150 -2.08 -2.98 1.74
C TYR A 150 -1.46 -1.59 1.86
N ASP A 151 -0.18 -1.43 1.52
CA ASP A 151 0.49 -0.14 1.53
C ASP A 151 0.09 0.68 0.28
N VAL A 152 -1.07 1.32 0.36
CA VAL A 152 -1.68 2.04 -0.77
C VAL A 152 -1.60 3.56 -0.65
N LEU A 153 -0.95 4.07 0.40
CA LEU A 153 -0.88 5.51 0.66
C LEU A 153 -0.27 6.26 -0.53
N SER A 154 0.83 5.74 -1.07
CA SER A 154 1.49 6.30 -2.26
C SER A 154 0.57 6.38 -3.49
N LEU A 155 -0.39 5.47 -3.63
CA LEU A 155 -1.31 5.40 -4.76
C LEU A 155 -2.44 6.43 -4.70
N ILE A 156 -2.73 6.98 -3.52
CA ILE A 156 -3.83 7.94 -3.33
C ILE A 156 -3.36 9.40 -3.29
N VAL A 157 -2.04 9.65 -3.18
CA VAL A 157 -1.44 10.99 -3.09
C VAL A 157 -2.00 11.96 -4.13
N SER A 158 -1.96 11.59 -5.41
CA SER A 158 -2.36 12.48 -6.52
C SER A 158 -3.82 12.89 -6.45
N HIS A 159 -4.69 12.00 -5.94
CA HIS A 159 -6.11 12.29 -5.76
C HIS A 159 -6.31 13.39 -4.71
N PHE A 160 -5.69 13.25 -3.54
CA PHE A 160 -5.87 14.19 -2.43
C PHE A 160 -5.15 15.51 -2.68
N GLN A 161 -3.96 15.50 -3.31
CA GLN A 161 -3.30 16.73 -3.75
C GLN A 161 -4.19 17.55 -4.70
N SER A 162 -4.81 16.91 -5.69
CA SER A 162 -5.67 17.61 -6.65
C SER A 162 -6.98 18.09 -6.02
N ARG A 163 -7.56 17.35 -5.07
CA ARG A 163 -8.85 17.66 -4.46
C ARG A 163 -8.75 18.71 -3.35
N TYR A 164 -7.66 18.67 -2.57
CA TYR A 164 -7.41 19.51 -1.40
C TYR A 164 -6.16 20.37 -1.59
N ALA A 165 -6.00 20.97 -2.77
CA ALA A 165 -4.77 21.67 -3.15
C ALA A 165 -4.40 22.84 -2.21
N GLY A 166 -5.41 23.53 -1.66
CA GLY A 166 -5.24 24.70 -0.79
C GLY A 166 -5.34 24.42 0.71
N GLN A 167 -5.42 23.16 1.12
CA GLN A 167 -5.58 22.77 2.52
C GLN A 167 -4.46 21.80 2.91
N PRO A 168 -3.72 22.06 4.01
CA PRO A 168 -2.74 21.10 4.49
C PRO A 168 -3.47 19.88 5.07
N TRP A 169 -3.00 18.68 4.75
CA TRP A 169 -3.64 17.46 5.21
C TRP A 169 -2.63 16.37 5.58
N ILE A 170 -3.05 15.49 6.48
CA ILE A 170 -2.31 14.30 6.89
C ILE A 170 -3.23 13.10 6.69
N ILE A 171 -2.81 12.12 5.88
CA ILE A 171 -3.45 10.80 5.80
C ILE A 171 -2.52 9.79 6.44
N TYR A 172 -2.99 9.11 7.48
CA TYR A 172 -2.12 8.35 8.37
C TYR A 172 -2.54 6.89 8.50
N ASP A 173 -1.67 5.96 8.11
CA ASP A 173 -1.87 4.52 8.28
C ASP A 173 -1.49 4.05 9.69
N THR A 174 -2.53 3.81 10.48
CA THR A 174 -2.44 3.32 11.87
C THR A 174 -1.88 1.91 12.01
N ASN A 175 -1.87 1.09 10.94
CA ASN A 175 -1.27 -0.24 10.96
C ASN A 175 0.26 -0.17 10.82
N ARG A 176 0.74 0.72 9.93
CA ARG A 176 2.16 0.81 9.55
C ARG A 176 2.92 1.91 10.29
N ASN A 177 2.23 2.77 11.05
CA ASN A 177 2.82 3.94 11.70
C ASN A 177 3.51 4.89 10.68
N THR A 178 2.91 4.99 9.50
CA THR A 178 3.38 5.86 8.42
C THR A 178 2.22 6.69 7.91
N GLY A 179 2.49 7.94 7.54
CA GLY A 179 1.50 8.83 6.99
C GLY A 179 2.10 9.77 5.96
N LEU A 180 1.22 10.45 5.24
CA LEU A 180 1.57 11.42 4.23
C LEU A 180 1.08 12.78 4.69
N TYR A 181 2.00 13.72 4.83
CA TYR A 181 1.72 15.12 5.11
C TYR A 181 1.85 15.94 3.83
N TYR A 182 0.82 16.70 3.50
CA TYR A 182 0.81 17.67 2.41
C TYR A 182 0.80 19.08 2.97
N ASP A 183 1.80 19.88 2.61
CA ASP A 183 1.97 21.26 3.06
C ASP A 183 1.42 22.30 2.07
N THR A 184 0.54 21.90 1.14
CA THR A 184 0.06 22.65 -0.05
C THR A 184 1.03 22.74 -1.23
N ARG A 185 2.26 22.23 -1.10
CA ARG A 185 3.27 22.27 -2.19
C ARG A 185 3.86 20.90 -2.48
N SER A 186 4.19 20.16 -1.43
CA SER A 186 4.90 18.89 -1.47
C SER A 186 4.29 17.90 -0.49
N VAL A 187 4.50 16.61 -0.75
CA VAL A 187 4.08 15.54 0.14
C VAL A 187 5.31 14.93 0.76
N VAL A 188 5.30 14.83 2.08
CA VAL A 188 6.39 14.26 2.88
C VAL A 188 5.83 13.11 3.70
N GLU A 189 6.61 12.04 3.82
CA GLU A 189 6.27 10.93 4.70
C GLU A 189 6.54 11.31 6.16
N VAL A 190 5.58 11.04 7.04
CA VAL A 190 5.63 11.36 8.46
C VAL A 190 5.33 10.11 9.29
N SER A 191 5.93 10.02 10.48
CA SER A 191 5.70 8.95 11.44
C SER A 191 5.50 9.56 12.83
N PHE A 192 4.59 9.01 13.62
CA PHE A 192 4.34 9.48 14.99
C PHE A 192 5.03 8.60 16.03
N SER A 193 5.16 9.13 17.25
CA SER A 193 5.68 8.38 18.39
C SER A 193 4.66 7.32 18.85
N GLN A 194 5.13 6.24 19.46
CA GLN A 194 4.24 5.14 19.87
C GLN A 194 3.17 5.54 20.91
N LYS A 195 3.37 6.63 21.65
CA LYS A 195 2.41 7.11 22.64
C LYS A 195 1.19 7.76 21.99
N ASP A 196 1.38 8.43 20.85
CA ASP A 196 0.30 9.10 20.11
C ASP A 196 -0.55 8.11 19.29
N LEU A 197 -0.05 6.87 19.10
CA LEU A 197 -0.70 5.83 18.30
C LEU A 197 -1.94 5.20 18.95
N SER A 198 -2.01 5.15 20.28
CA SER A 198 -3.12 4.47 20.98
C SER A 198 -4.46 5.13 20.69
N ASP A 199 -4.47 6.46 20.67
CA ASP A 199 -5.67 7.27 20.52
C ASP A 199 -6.09 7.31 19.04
N LEU A 200 -5.11 7.38 18.13
CA LEU A 200 -5.31 7.34 16.68
C LEU A 200 -5.92 6.02 16.16
N ARG A 201 -5.69 4.89 16.83
CA ARG A 201 -6.26 3.59 16.45
C ARG A 201 -7.78 3.52 16.62
N LEU A 202 -8.35 4.35 17.49
CA LEU A 202 -9.79 4.49 17.67
C LEU A 202 -10.45 5.32 16.56
N GLY A 203 -9.65 6.02 15.74
CA GLY A 203 -10.16 6.83 14.63
C GLY A 203 -10.75 8.17 15.07
N VAL A 204 -10.55 8.54 16.33
CA VAL A 204 -11.03 9.78 16.93
C VAL A 204 -9.81 10.47 17.53
N LEU A 205 -9.54 11.71 17.12
CA LEU A 205 -8.57 12.56 17.80
C LEU A 205 -9.15 13.01 19.16
N ASP A 206 -8.28 13.19 20.15
CA ASP A 206 -8.70 13.82 21.42
C ASP A 206 -9.36 15.17 21.16
N GLU A 207 -10.43 15.50 21.89
CA GLU A 207 -11.16 16.75 21.73
C GLU A 207 -10.25 17.99 21.86
N GLU A 208 -9.17 17.89 22.64
CA GLU A 208 -8.17 18.94 22.80
C GLU A 208 -7.35 19.23 21.53
N LYS A 209 -7.24 18.24 20.63
CA LYS A 209 -6.49 18.35 19.37
C LYS A 209 -7.37 18.80 18.20
N LEU A 210 -8.70 18.77 18.38
CA LEU A 210 -9.66 19.16 17.36
C LEU A 210 -9.84 20.69 17.33
N SER A 211 -10.17 21.20 16.15
CA SER A 211 -10.68 22.56 15.99
C SER A 211 -11.96 22.74 16.81
N SER A 212 -12.19 23.94 17.35
CA SER A 212 -13.38 24.25 18.17
C SER A 212 -14.70 23.98 17.43
N ASP A 213 -14.67 24.12 16.10
CA ASP A 213 -15.84 24.01 15.24
C ASP A 213 -15.99 22.59 14.65
N GLU A 214 -14.98 21.72 14.77
CA GLU A 214 -14.98 20.38 14.17
C GLU A 214 -16.15 19.53 14.69
N THR A 215 -16.42 19.55 15.99
CA THR A 215 -17.55 18.81 16.60
C THR A 215 -18.88 19.27 16.01
N PHE A 216 -19.03 20.56 15.74
CA PHE A 216 -20.22 21.12 15.10
C PHE A 216 -20.35 20.63 13.64
N PHE A 217 -19.26 20.61 12.87
CA PHE A 217 -19.27 20.05 11.51
C PHE A 217 -19.61 18.56 11.47
N GLN A 218 -19.08 17.77 12.40
CA GLN A 218 -19.41 16.35 12.51
C GLN A 218 -20.89 16.13 12.81
N GLN A 219 -21.48 16.93 13.70
CA GLN A 219 -22.91 16.87 13.99
C GLN A 219 -23.74 17.22 12.75
N MET A 220 -23.41 18.31 12.05
CA MET A 220 -24.11 18.69 10.82
C MET A 220 -24.04 17.57 9.76
N TRP A 221 -22.87 16.92 9.61
CA TRP A 221 -22.73 15.79 8.71
C TRP A 221 -23.63 14.61 9.09
N LYS A 222 -23.70 14.25 10.38
CA LYS A 222 -24.58 13.19 10.89
C LYS A 222 -26.05 13.52 10.63
N GLU A 223 -26.47 14.77 10.84
CA GLU A 223 -27.83 15.23 10.57
C GLU A 223 -28.17 15.22 9.07
N TYR A 224 -27.24 15.67 8.23
CA TYR A 224 -27.37 15.58 6.77
C TYR A 224 -27.50 14.13 6.29
N PHE A 225 -26.63 13.24 6.76
CA PHE A 225 -26.66 11.82 6.41
C PHE A 225 -27.99 11.18 6.82
N LYS A 226 -28.47 11.45 8.04
CA LYS A 226 -29.73 10.93 8.55
C LYS A 226 -30.95 11.46 7.80
N SER A 227 -30.96 12.75 7.46
CA SER A 227 -32.10 13.39 6.76
C SER A 227 -32.21 12.98 5.30
N THR A 228 -31.09 12.75 4.62
CA THR A 228 -31.06 12.28 3.22
C THR A 228 -31.32 10.78 3.08
N THR A 229 -31.18 10.00 4.16
CA THR A 229 -31.39 8.55 4.15
C THR A 229 -32.87 8.19 3.96
N ILE A 230 -33.18 7.48 2.87
CA ILE A 230 -34.51 6.90 2.62
C ILE A 230 -34.62 5.58 3.39
N LYS A 231 -35.45 5.56 4.44
CA LYS A 231 -35.55 4.44 5.39
C LYS A 231 -35.98 3.13 4.72
N GLU A 232 -36.85 3.22 3.72
CA GLU A 232 -37.39 2.08 2.97
C GLU A 232 -36.34 1.41 2.07
N ARG A 233 -35.23 2.11 1.77
CA ARG A 233 -34.14 1.61 0.91
C ARG A 233 -32.96 1.05 1.71
N ILE A 234 -33.05 0.99 3.04
CA ILE A 234 -31.95 0.50 3.88
C ILE A 234 -31.71 -0.99 3.61
N ASN A 235 -30.50 -1.31 3.14
CA ASN A 235 -30.03 -2.67 2.95
C ASN A 235 -28.65 -2.86 3.58
N LEU A 236 -28.62 -3.30 4.85
CA LEU A 236 -27.40 -3.48 5.63
C LEU A 236 -26.48 -4.58 5.07
N LYS A 237 -27.01 -5.56 4.33
CA LYS A 237 -26.18 -6.59 3.68
C LYS A 237 -25.39 -5.98 2.52
N LEU A 238 -26.08 -5.21 1.67
CA LEU A 238 -25.46 -4.53 0.54
C LEU A 238 -24.49 -3.43 1.00
N GLN A 239 -24.85 -2.67 2.04
CA GLN A 239 -23.95 -1.67 2.64
C GLN A 239 -22.64 -2.33 3.10
N ARG A 240 -22.70 -3.43 3.85
CA ARG A 240 -21.48 -4.15 4.30
C ARG A 240 -20.63 -4.71 3.16
N GLN A 241 -21.24 -5.02 2.00
CA GLN A 241 -20.54 -5.52 0.82
C GLN A 241 -19.75 -4.40 0.11
N HIS A 242 -20.33 -3.22 -0.03
CA HIS A 242 -19.70 -2.08 -0.70
C HIS A 242 -18.84 -1.22 0.22
N MET A 243 -19.18 -1.18 1.50
CA MET A 243 -18.54 -0.40 2.56
C MET A 243 -18.15 -1.35 3.70
N PRO A 244 -16.99 -2.03 3.60
CA PRO A 244 -16.55 -3.00 4.59
C PRO A 244 -16.43 -2.39 6.00
N ARG A 245 -16.87 -3.14 7.02
CA ARG A 245 -16.94 -2.66 8.42
C ARG A 245 -15.62 -2.13 8.99
N ARG A 246 -14.47 -2.59 8.48
CA ARG A 246 -13.13 -2.12 8.91
C ARG A 246 -12.95 -0.61 8.76
N TYR A 247 -13.67 0.03 7.84
CA TYR A 247 -13.61 1.48 7.60
C TYR A 247 -14.57 2.24 8.53
N TRP A 248 -15.61 1.59 9.05
CA TRP A 248 -16.70 2.28 9.77
C TRP A 248 -16.22 3.03 11.01
N ARG A 249 -15.17 2.54 11.68
CA ARG A 249 -14.55 3.22 12.83
C ARG A 249 -14.01 4.62 12.50
N TYR A 250 -13.66 4.90 11.24
CA TYR A 250 -13.14 6.19 10.77
C TYR A 250 -14.22 7.07 10.14
N LEU A 251 -15.46 6.57 10.04
CA LEU A 251 -16.54 7.25 9.34
C LEU A 251 -17.45 7.92 10.35
N THR A 252 -17.47 9.24 10.33
CA THR A 252 -18.26 10.07 11.24
C THR A 252 -19.75 9.71 11.18
N GLU A 253 -20.28 9.34 10.01
CA GLU A 253 -21.68 8.89 9.86
C GLU A 253 -21.99 7.52 10.47
N MET A 254 -20.97 6.70 10.78
CA MET A 254 -21.12 5.36 11.35
C MET A 254 -20.75 5.28 12.84
N GLN A 255 -20.29 6.40 13.42
CA GLN A 255 -20.02 6.60 14.86
C GLN A 255 -21.28 7.14 15.56
#